data_AF-A0A351HKD6-F1
#
_entry.id   AF-A0A351HKD6-F1
#
_cell.length_a   1.000
_cell.length_b   1.000
_cell.length_c   1.000
_cell.angle_alpha   90.00
_cell.angle_beta   90.00
_cell.angle_gamma   90.00
#
_symmetry.space_group_name_H-M   'P 1'
#
loop_
_entity.id
_entity.type
_entity.pdbx_description
1 polymer ?
#
loop_
_entity_poly.entity_id
_entity_poly.type
_entity_poly.pdbx_seq_one_letter_code
_entity_poly.pdbx_strand_id
1 'polypeptide(L)'
;MKKALLIFSTLFLMVAVSNAQTLNNPKDADGYYIVKWDCSTNVFATSNNVEADETFTFAVDVTGTPWEEWLKATPTAAGATRALAINKWTNWGDVSGGTNRLKQLKENVYGATWNIHQMATGADLIANAVKTDSIVYIYGQVFGFEFTTDNAGAGWWMWPESIAAGTAIDPGTGSIFRTLPYTSTKTGDEFYSDDYEGGLFFSNGTPEKGYTLPCATLTDIPYEQVDSDVNVVGHEYYNILGVRLQEKPQTGLYLHKKIKADKTFVVVKEYILSNF
;
A
#
# COMPACT_ATOMS: atom_id res chain seq x y z
N MET A 1 -42.54 57.97 -6.56
CA MET A 1 -42.45 56.76 -5.72
C MET A 1 -41.24 55.93 -6.15
N LYS A 2 -40.33 55.66 -5.21
CA LYS A 2 -39.43 54.48 -5.05
C LYS A 2 -38.71 53.98 -6.33
N LYS A 3 -37.46 54.38 -6.58
CA LYS A 3 -36.21 53.68 -6.20
C LYS A 3 -36.26 52.16 -6.39
N ALA A 4 -35.55 51.64 -7.39
CA ALA A 4 -35.01 50.28 -7.39
C ALA A 4 -33.61 50.33 -8.02
N LEU A 5 -32.63 50.38 -7.14
CA LEU A 5 -31.19 50.28 -7.37
C LEU A 5 -30.90 48.84 -7.83
N LEU A 6 -30.38 48.66 -9.03
CA LEU A 6 -29.77 47.40 -9.47
C LEU A 6 -28.49 47.18 -8.66
N ILE A 7 -28.59 46.37 -7.61
CA ILE A 7 -27.45 45.93 -6.81
C ILE A 7 -26.77 44.79 -7.58
N PHE A 8 -25.49 45.02 -7.87
CA PHE A 8 -24.49 44.03 -8.24
C PHE A 8 -24.70 42.72 -7.48
N SER A 9 -25.15 41.68 -8.16
CA SER A 9 -24.88 40.30 -7.75
C SER A 9 -23.42 40.00 -8.07
N THR A 10 -22.52 40.41 -7.19
CA THR A 10 -21.18 39.84 -7.07
C THR A 10 -21.36 38.36 -6.76
N LEU A 11 -21.31 37.56 -7.81
CA LEU A 11 -21.09 36.12 -7.74
C LEU A 11 -19.70 35.95 -7.12
N PHE A 12 -19.63 35.91 -5.78
CA PHE A 12 -18.51 35.31 -5.08
C PHE A 12 -18.55 33.82 -5.44
N LEU A 13 -17.95 33.48 -6.58
CA LEU A 13 -17.40 32.16 -6.79
C LEU A 13 -16.30 32.05 -5.73
N MET A 14 -16.67 31.59 -4.54
CA MET A 14 -15.71 30.95 -3.66
C MET A 14 -15.25 29.72 -4.44
N VAL A 15 -14.21 29.90 -5.24
CA VAL A 15 -13.33 28.80 -5.60
C VAL A 15 -12.84 28.31 -4.24
N ALA A 16 -13.50 27.29 -3.70
CA ALA A 16 -12.89 26.43 -2.74
C ALA A 16 -11.70 25.85 -3.48
N VAL A 17 -10.55 26.52 -3.35
CA VAL A 17 -9.28 25.90 -3.66
C VAL A 17 -9.24 24.77 -2.66
N SER A 18 -9.62 23.56 -3.11
CA SER A 18 -9.29 22.35 -2.41
C SER A 18 -7.78 22.38 -2.28
N ASN A 19 -7.28 22.79 -1.11
CA ASN A 19 -5.87 22.70 -0.80
C ASN A 19 -5.55 21.22 -0.86
N ALA A 20 -4.98 20.77 -1.97
CA ALA A 20 -4.47 19.42 -2.12
C ALA A 20 -3.11 19.33 -1.45
N GLN A 21 -2.81 18.16 -0.88
CA GLN A 21 -1.47 17.84 -0.43
C GLN A 21 -0.60 17.68 -1.67
N THR A 22 0.43 18.52 -1.79
CA THR A 22 1.48 18.32 -2.78
C THR A 22 2.64 17.59 -2.14
N LEU A 23 3.30 16.76 -2.94
CA LEU A 23 4.51 16.03 -2.59
C LEU A 23 5.64 16.53 -3.51
N ASN A 24 6.87 16.23 -3.13
CA ASN A 24 8.06 16.58 -3.92
C ASN A 24 8.47 15.47 -4.90
N ASN A 25 7.66 14.42 -5.04
CA ASN A 25 7.86 13.40 -6.06
C ASN A 25 8.08 14.05 -7.45
N PRO A 26 9.01 13.52 -8.27
CA PRO A 26 9.12 13.90 -9.67
C PRO A 26 7.79 13.70 -10.40
N LYS A 27 7.56 14.43 -11.48
CA LYS A 27 6.34 14.29 -12.30
C LYS A 27 6.67 13.77 -13.69
N ASP A 28 5.76 12.99 -14.27
CA ASP A 28 5.81 12.62 -15.68
C ASP A 28 5.35 13.77 -16.60
N ALA A 29 5.39 13.54 -17.91
CA ALA A 29 5.01 14.53 -18.91
C ALA A 29 3.52 14.93 -18.87
N ASP A 30 2.67 14.07 -18.31
CA ASP A 30 1.23 14.31 -18.17
C ASP A 30 0.90 14.98 -16.81
N GLY A 31 1.90 15.16 -15.95
CA GLY A 31 1.78 15.82 -14.66
C GLY A 31 1.44 14.89 -13.49
N TYR A 32 1.41 13.57 -13.68
CA TYR A 32 1.26 12.62 -12.56
C TYR A 32 2.57 12.49 -11.78
N TYR A 33 2.51 12.17 -10.50
CA TYR A 33 3.71 11.86 -9.73
C TYR A 33 4.33 10.54 -10.20
N ILE A 34 5.65 10.51 -10.30
CA ILE A 34 6.44 9.29 -10.37
C ILE A 34 6.58 8.76 -8.94
N VAL A 35 5.98 7.59 -8.70
CA VAL A 35 5.88 6.98 -7.37
C VAL A 35 6.69 5.68 -7.26
N LYS A 36 7.12 5.11 -8.39
CA LYS A 36 7.96 3.91 -8.40
C LYS A 36 9.37 4.26 -7.91
N TRP A 37 9.81 3.60 -6.84
CA TRP A 37 11.17 3.66 -6.32
C TRP A 37 12.02 2.52 -6.89
N ASP A 38 13.22 2.83 -7.38
CA ASP A 38 14.20 1.83 -7.75
C ASP A 38 15.09 1.51 -6.54
N CYS A 39 14.83 0.35 -5.95
CA CYS A 39 15.55 -0.14 -4.78
C CYS A 39 17.03 -0.46 -5.05
N SER A 40 17.43 -0.69 -6.31
CA SER A 40 18.82 -1.01 -6.67
C SER A 40 19.70 0.24 -6.74
N THR A 41 19.11 1.37 -7.13
CA THR A 41 19.81 2.65 -7.30
C THR A 41 19.45 3.69 -6.24
N ASN A 42 18.45 3.40 -5.40
CA ASN A 42 17.98 4.23 -4.29
C ASN A 42 17.58 5.65 -4.74
N VAL A 43 16.82 5.70 -5.85
CA VAL A 43 16.20 6.89 -6.45
C VAL A 43 14.80 6.56 -6.98
N PHE A 44 14.00 7.59 -7.28
CA PHE A 44 12.79 7.39 -8.07
C PHE A 44 13.15 6.85 -9.46
N ALA A 45 12.33 5.94 -9.97
CA ALA A 45 12.42 5.49 -11.35
C ALA A 45 12.20 6.67 -12.31
N THR A 46 12.51 6.48 -13.59
CA THR A 46 12.25 7.51 -14.61
C THR A 46 10.78 7.62 -15.00
N SER A 47 9.97 6.61 -14.69
CA SER A 47 8.53 6.58 -14.97
C SER A 47 7.80 5.46 -14.20
N ASN A 48 6.48 5.59 -14.07
CA ASN A 48 5.60 4.55 -13.53
C ASN A 48 5.25 3.50 -14.61
N ASN A 49 6.24 2.74 -15.05
CA ASN A 49 6.03 1.70 -16.07
C ASN A 49 5.49 0.39 -15.44
N VAL A 50 4.37 0.48 -14.70
CA VAL A 50 3.78 -0.63 -13.94
C VAL A 50 2.41 -1.02 -14.46
N GLU A 51 2.13 -2.31 -14.54
CA GLU A 51 0.75 -2.83 -14.68
C GLU A 51 0.10 -3.04 -13.31
N ALA A 52 -1.21 -3.25 -13.27
CA ALA A 52 -1.97 -3.30 -12.03
C ALA A 52 -1.62 -4.49 -11.11
N ASP A 53 -1.13 -5.59 -11.69
CA ASP A 53 -0.70 -6.79 -10.98
C ASP A 53 0.84 -6.94 -10.97
N GLU A 54 1.59 -5.90 -11.33
CA GLU A 54 3.04 -5.84 -11.12
C GLU A 54 3.34 -5.50 -9.66
N THR A 55 4.33 -6.16 -9.07
CA THR A 55 4.88 -5.78 -7.77
C THR A 55 5.89 -4.64 -7.93
N PHE A 56 5.70 -3.55 -7.19
CA PHE A 56 6.63 -2.41 -7.19
C PHE A 56 6.72 -1.73 -5.83
N THR A 57 7.80 -0.97 -5.60
CA THR A 57 7.93 -0.13 -4.41
C THR A 57 7.31 1.24 -4.69
N PHE A 58 6.20 1.54 -4.02
CA PHE A 58 5.58 2.86 -3.96
C PHE A 58 6.35 3.75 -2.97
N ALA A 59 6.62 4.99 -3.35
CA ALA A 59 7.28 5.96 -2.48
C ALA A 59 6.70 7.37 -2.63
N VAL A 60 6.74 8.11 -1.53
CA VAL A 60 6.42 9.54 -1.43
C VAL A 60 7.65 10.30 -0.95
N ASP A 61 7.96 11.42 -1.61
CA ASP A 61 8.96 12.38 -1.17
C ASP A 61 8.28 13.58 -0.54
N VAL A 62 8.58 13.82 0.72
CA VAL A 62 8.01 14.93 1.48
C VAL A 62 8.96 16.11 1.65
N THR A 63 10.10 16.12 0.96
CA THR A 63 11.07 17.22 1.00
C THR A 63 10.41 18.56 0.65
N GLY A 64 10.68 19.59 1.44
CA GLY A 64 10.14 20.94 1.25
C GLY A 64 8.63 21.05 1.52
N THR A 65 7.97 19.99 1.99
CA THR A 65 6.57 20.01 2.41
C THR A 65 6.46 20.16 3.94
N PRO A 66 5.29 20.56 4.49
CA PRO A 66 5.10 20.63 5.94
C PRO A 66 5.33 19.31 6.69
N TRP A 67 5.25 18.17 6.00
CA TRP A 67 5.53 16.86 6.56
C TRP A 67 6.98 16.70 6.99
N GLU A 68 7.93 17.29 6.26
CA GLU A 68 9.37 17.15 6.54
C GLU A 68 9.70 17.59 7.97
N GLU A 69 9.23 18.76 8.37
CA GLU A 69 9.47 19.29 9.71
C GLU A 69 8.62 18.58 10.77
N TRP A 70 7.38 18.19 10.43
CA TRP A 70 6.53 17.43 11.35
C TRP A 70 7.13 16.07 11.73
N LEU A 71 7.74 15.37 10.76
CA LEU A 71 8.38 14.07 10.97
C LEU A 71 9.64 14.17 11.84
N LYS A 72 10.36 15.30 11.80
CA LYS A 72 11.56 15.55 12.63
C LYS A 72 11.21 16.07 14.03
N ALA A 73 10.03 16.64 14.21
CA ALA A 73 9.61 17.20 15.48
C ALA A 73 9.37 16.12 16.55
N THR A 74 9.53 16.50 17.82
CA THR A 74 9.33 15.60 18.96
C THR A 74 7.94 14.97 18.92
N PRO A 75 7.83 13.63 18.97
CA PRO A 75 6.56 12.93 19.03
C PRO A 75 5.74 13.31 20.26
N THR A 76 4.42 13.24 20.14
CA THR A 76 3.48 13.56 21.22
C THR A 76 3.43 12.42 22.25
N ALA A 77 3.47 11.17 21.80
CA ALA A 77 3.59 10.01 22.65
C ALA A 77 5.05 9.81 23.10
N ALA A 78 5.26 9.63 24.41
CA ALA A 78 6.59 9.43 24.99
C ALA A 78 7.26 8.17 24.42
N GLY A 79 8.49 8.31 23.92
CA GLY A 79 9.25 7.21 23.33
C GLY A 79 8.75 6.76 21.95
N ALA A 80 7.80 7.48 21.34
CA ALA A 80 7.33 7.18 20.00
C ALA A 80 8.30 7.67 18.92
N THR A 81 8.09 7.19 17.70
CA THR A 81 8.69 7.65 16.45
C THR A 81 7.56 8.06 15.50
N ARG A 82 7.78 9.08 14.66
CA ARG A 82 6.82 9.50 13.63
C ARG A 82 7.10 8.84 12.29
N ALA A 83 6.03 8.52 11.56
CA ALA A 83 6.10 8.04 10.19
C ALA A 83 4.81 8.44 9.44
N LEU A 84 4.75 8.07 8.16
CA LEU A 84 3.63 8.36 7.27
C LEU A 84 2.82 7.11 6.99
N ALA A 85 1.51 7.27 6.84
CA ALA A 85 0.61 6.24 6.36
C ALA A 85 -0.26 6.83 5.25
N ILE A 86 -0.86 5.96 4.44
CA ILE A 86 -1.65 6.35 3.29
C ILE A 86 -2.96 5.56 3.22
N ASN A 87 -4.05 6.30 3.06
CA ASN A 87 -5.30 5.75 2.52
C ASN A 87 -5.29 5.94 1.02
N LYS A 88 -5.83 4.96 0.30
CA LYS A 88 -5.74 4.93 -1.16
C LYS A 88 -6.95 4.23 -1.76
N TRP A 89 -7.43 4.78 -2.86
CA TRP A 89 -8.56 4.28 -3.62
C TRP A 89 -8.30 4.47 -5.11
N THR A 90 -9.19 3.93 -5.92
CA THR A 90 -9.08 3.94 -7.38
C THR A 90 -10.34 4.48 -8.03
N ASN A 91 -10.30 4.61 -9.35
CA ASN A 91 -11.47 4.82 -10.21
C ASN A 91 -12.48 3.65 -10.20
N TRP A 92 -12.16 2.53 -9.53
CA TRP A 92 -13.01 1.33 -9.40
C TRP A 92 -13.21 0.88 -7.94
N GLY A 93 -12.98 1.77 -6.97
CA GLY A 93 -13.14 1.49 -5.53
C GLY A 93 -11.81 1.35 -4.79
N ASP A 94 -11.87 0.85 -3.56
CA ASP A 94 -10.73 0.82 -2.65
C ASP A 94 -9.66 -0.21 -3.05
N VAL A 95 -8.38 0.20 -2.98
CA VAL A 95 -7.24 -0.70 -3.17
C VAL A 95 -7.03 -1.58 -1.95
N SER A 96 -7.44 -1.15 -0.76
CA SER A 96 -7.42 -1.96 0.47
C SER A 96 -8.37 -1.35 1.49
N GLY A 97 -9.02 -2.18 2.32
CA GLY A 97 -9.84 -1.71 3.44
C GLY A 97 -9.03 -1.10 4.60
N GLY A 98 -7.71 -1.35 4.65
CA GLY A 98 -6.80 -0.81 5.65
C GLY A 98 -5.93 0.35 5.14
N THR A 99 -5.48 1.19 6.07
CA THR A 99 -4.39 2.13 5.80
C THR A 99 -3.06 1.39 5.73
N ASN A 100 -2.22 1.70 4.75
CA ASN A 100 -0.85 1.22 4.72
C ASN A 100 0.12 2.20 5.37
N ARG A 101 0.99 1.67 6.24
CA ARG A 101 2.12 2.41 6.79
C ARG A 101 3.24 2.49 5.75
N LEU A 102 3.91 3.62 5.67
CA LEU A 102 5.06 3.89 4.82
C LEU A 102 6.30 4.01 5.71
N LYS A 103 7.34 3.25 5.37
CA LYS A 103 8.60 3.26 6.10
C LYS A 103 9.61 4.15 5.40
N GLN A 104 10.45 4.82 6.18
CA GLN A 104 11.54 5.64 5.63
C GLN A 104 12.46 4.77 4.77
N LEU A 105 12.62 5.19 3.50
CA LEU A 105 13.50 4.59 2.51
C LEU A 105 14.85 5.32 2.48
N LYS A 106 14.80 6.65 2.42
CA LYS A 106 15.97 7.52 2.28
C LYS A 106 15.58 8.94 2.68
N GLU A 107 16.22 9.52 3.69
CA GLU A 107 15.98 10.91 4.12
C GLU A 107 14.46 11.20 4.25
N ASN A 108 13.92 12.09 3.43
CA ASN A 108 12.50 12.48 3.42
C ASN A 108 11.62 11.60 2.51
N VAL A 109 12.11 10.45 2.06
CA VAL A 109 11.37 9.51 1.21
C VAL A 109 10.86 8.34 2.05
N TYR A 110 9.57 8.06 1.93
CA TYR A 110 8.87 7.00 2.65
C TYR A 110 8.12 6.11 1.66
N GLY A 111 8.08 4.80 1.89
CA GLY A 111 7.45 3.89 0.94
C GLY A 111 7.06 2.54 1.51
N ALA A 112 6.48 1.74 0.62
CA ALA A 112 6.07 0.36 0.83
C ALA A 112 6.06 -0.40 -0.49
N THR A 113 6.14 -1.72 -0.45
CA THR A 113 6.01 -2.56 -1.64
C THR A 113 4.56 -2.98 -1.82
N TRP A 114 4.02 -2.73 -3.01
CA TRP A 114 2.62 -2.89 -3.38
C TRP A 114 2.46 -3.81 -4.59
N ASN A 115 1.31 -4.48 -4.63
CA ASN A 115 0.68 -5.03 -5.81
C ASN A 115 -0.81 -4.65 -5.78
N ILE A 116 -1.20 -3.73 -6.67
CA ILE A 116 -2.52 -3.06 -6.61
C ILE A 116 -3.66 -4.08 -6.75
N HIS A 117 -3.53 -5.02 -7.68
CA HIS A 117 -4.55 -6.04 -7.91
C HIS A 117 -4.66 -7.01 -6.73
N GLN A 118 -3.54 -7.45 -6.15
CA GLN A 118 -3.55 -8.36 -5.01
C GLN A 118 -4.13 -7.71 -3.74
N MET A 119 -3.94 -6.40 -3.57
CA MET A 119 -4.49 -5.66 -2.43
C MET A 119 -6.00 -5.41 -2.57
N ALA A 120 -6.50 -5.38 -3.81
CA ALA A 120 -7.85 -4.95 -4.15
C ALA A 120 -8.93 -5.66 -3.32
N THR A 121 -9.80 -4.87 -2.68
CA THR A 121 -10.94 -5.39 -1.92
C THR A 121 -12.28 -5.17 -2.63
N GLY A 122 -12.34 -4.24 -3.59
CA GLY A 122 -13.54 -3.96 -4.37
C GLY A 122 -13.71 -4.92 -5.55
N ALA A 123 -14.91 -5.48 -5.73
CA ALA A 123 -15.22 -6.40 -6.83
C ALA A 123 -14.97 -5.78 -8.22
N ASP A 124 -15.27 -4.49 -8.40
CA ASP A 124 -15.01 -3.79 -9.66
C ASP A 124 -13.52 -3.62 -9.93
N LEU A 125 -12.71 -3.28 -8.92
CA LEU A 125 -11.26 -3.19 -9.08
C LEU A 125 -10.67 -4.57 -9.44
N ILE A 126 -11.07 -5.62 -8.73
CA ILE A 126 -10.64 -7.00 -9.00
C ILE A 126 -10.98 -7.40 -10.44
N ALA A 127 -12.22 -7.12 -10.88
CA ALA A 127 -12.68 -7.53 -12.21
C ALA A 127 -12.07 -6.68 -13.35
N ASN A 128 -11.79 -5.39 -13.12
CA ASN A 128 -11.43 -4.46 -14.19
C ASN A 128 -9.92 -4.18 -14.30
N ALA A 129 -9.15 -4.27 -13.21
CA ALA A 129 -7.72 -3.92 -13.21
C ALA A 129 -6.85 -4.79 -14.14
N VAL A 130 -7.32 -5.99 -14.47
CA VAL A 130 -6.63 -6.99 -15.31
C VAL A 130 -7.37 -7.23 -16.64
N LYS A 131 -8.23 -6.30 -17.05
CA LYS A 131 -8.81 -6.31 -18.41
C LYS A 131 -7.85 -5.64 -19.37
N THR A 132 -7.70 -6.20 -20.57
CA THR A 132 -6.87 -5.60 -21.62
C THR A 132 -7.18 -4.11 -21.80
N ASP A 133 -6.13 -3.29 -21.91
CA ASP A 133 -6.16 -1.84 -22.05
C ASP A 133 -6.73 -1.06 -20.85
N SER A 134 -7.04 -1.73 -19.73
CA SER A 134 -7.48 -1.04 -18.51
C SER A 134 -6.33 -0.23 -17.89
N ILE A 135 -6.66 0.95 -17.35
CA ILE A 135 -5.74 1.84 -16.65
C ILE A 135 -6.31 2.10 -15.26
N VAL A 136 -5.57 1.73 -14.21
CA VAL A 136 -5.93 2.06 -12.82
C VAL A 136 -5.39 3.45 -12.49
N TYR A 137 -6.26 4.34 -12.03
CA TYR A 137 -5.87 5.63 -11.45
C TYR A 137 -5.87 5.52 -9.94
N ILE A 138 -4.78 5.93 -9.29
CA ILE A 138 -4.64 5.86 -7.84
C ILE A 138 -4.79 7.24 -7.23
N TYR A 139 -5.69 7.32 -6.27
CA TYR A 139 -5.96 8.48 -5.44
C TYR A 139 -5.57 8.15 -4.01
N GLY A 140 -5.35 9.16 -3.19
CA GLY A 140 -5.01 8.90 -1.80
C GLY A 140 -4.84 10.15 -0.97
N GLN A 141 -4.66 9.93 0.33
CA GLN A 141 -4.29 10.94 1.31
C GLN A 141 -3.16 10.38 2.17
N VAL A 142 -2.11 11.18 2.37
CA VAL A 142 -1.07 10.86 3.35
C VAL A 142 -1.47 11.47 4.68
N PHE A 143 -1.13 10.75 5.75
CA PHE A 143 -1.25 11.23 7.10
C PHE A 143 -0.13 10.70 7.98
N GLY A 144 0.16 11.44 9.04
CA GLY A 144 1.16 11.10 10.03
C GLY A 144 0.61 10.13 11.06
N PHE A 145 1.52 9.34 11.62
CA PHE A 145 1.25 8.53 12.79
C PHE A 145 2.48 8.44 13.69
N GLU A 146 2.23 8.00 14.92
CA GLU A 146 3.25 7.74 15.93
C GLU A 146 3.20 6.27 16.35
N PHE A 147 4.37 5.65 16.49
CA PHE A 147 4.50 4.26 16.93
C PHE A 147 5.63 4.10 17.95
N THR A 148 5.48 3.15 18.86
CA THR A 148 6.51 2.70 19.79
C THR A 148 6.88 1.24 19.49
N THR A 149 7.84 0.70 20.23
CA THR A 149 8.22 -0.72 20.18
C THR A 149 7.07 -1.68 20.45
N ASP A 150 6.07 -1.25 21.22
CA ASP A 150 4.98 -2.11 21.69
C ASP A 150 3.59 -1.62 21.23
N ASN A 151 3.53 -0.49 20.52
CA ASN A 151 2.28 0.09 20.02
C ASN A 151 2.46 0.71 18.63
N ALA A 152 1.96 0.03 17.60
CA ALA A 152 1.99 0.42 16.20
C ALA A 152 1.10 1.63 15.82
N GLY A 153 0.44 2.25 16.81
CA GLY A 153 -0.47 3.39 16.65
C GLY A 153 -0.60 4.19 17.94
N ALA A 154 0.53 4.52 18.58
CA ALA A 154 0.59 5.40 19.74
C ALA A 154 -0.04 6.78 19.47
N GLY A 155 -0.05 7.20 18.20
CA GLY A 155 -0.87 8.29 17.67
C GLY A 155 -1.28 7.96 16.23
N TRP A 156 -2.49 8.33 15.82
CA TRP A 156 -3.02 8.01 14.49
C TRP A 156 -3.82 9.18 13.93
N TRP A 157 -3.98 9.23 12.60
CA TRP A 157 -4.69 10.32 11.91
C TRP A 157 -4.14 11.71 12.28
N MET A 158 -2.82 11.89 12.16
CA MET A 158 -2.16 13.14 12.51
C MET A 158 -1.78 13.93 11.25
N TRP A 159 -1.88 15.25 11.30
CA TRP A 159 -1.45 16.14 10.21
C TRP A 159 -0.64 17.31 10.75
N PRO A 160 0.35 17.83 9.99
CA PRO A 160 0.94 19.14 10.24
C PRO A 160 -0.17 20.19 10.30
N GLU A 161 -0.04 21.19 11.17
CA GLU A 161 -1.08 22.22 11.37
C GLU A 161 -1.46 22.96 10.07
N SER A 162 -0.53 23.08 9.13
CA SER A 162 -0.74 23.73 7.84
C SER A 162 -1.44 22.86 6.78
N ILE A 163 -1.67 21.58 7.07
CA ILE A 163 -2.37 20.65 6.19
C ILE A 163 -3.71 20.31 6.83
N ALA A 164 -4.81 20.64 6.13
CA ALA A 164 -6.13 20.27 6.58
C ALA A 164 -6.27 18.74 6.64
N ALA A 165 -6.90 18.25 7.72
CA ALA A 165 -7.13 16.82 7.90
C ALA A 165 -7.97 16.24 6.75
N GLY A 166 -7.59 15.05 6.28
CA GLY A 166 -8.28 14.37 5.18
C GLY A 166 -8.08 14.98 3.79
N THR A 167 -7.15 15.93 3.64
CA THR A 167 -6.81 16.45 2.32
C THR A 167 -6.24 15.33 1.42
N ALA A 168 -6.74 15.24 0.19
CA ALA A 168 -6.20 14.35 -0.82
C ALA A 168 -4.88 14.85 -1.40
N ILE A 169 -4.04 13.92 -1.85
CA ILE A 169 -2.84 14.19 -2.63
C ILE A 169 -3.26 14.43 -4.07
N ASP A 170 -2.88 15.59 -4.62
CA ASP A 170 -3.14 15.91 -6.03
C ASP A 170 -1.96 16.70 -6.63
N PRO A 171 -1.24 16.16 -7.64
CA PRO A 171 -0.23 16.90 -8.37
C PRO A 171 -0.81 17.96 -9.34
N GLY A 172 -2.13 18.10 -9.43
CA GLY A 172 -2.85 18.96 -10.38
C GLY A 172 -3.57 18.20 -11.50
N THR A 173 -3.68 16.87 -11.39
CA THR A 173 -4.31 16.00 -12.41
C THR A 173 -5.57 15.31 -11.89
N GLY A 174 -5.88 15.47 -10.60
CA GLY A 174 -6.99 14.82 -9.91
C GLY A 174 -6.64 13.45 -9.33
N SER A 175 -5.48 12.85 -9.63
CA SER A 175 -5.00 11.59 -9.05
C SER A 175 -3.48 11.58 -8.87
N ILE A 176 -2.97 10.73 -7.99
CA ILE A 176 -1.54 10.68 -7.67
C ILE A 176 -0.74 10.16 -8.87
N PHE A 177 -1.13 9.00 -9.39
CA PHE A 177 -0.52 8.32 -10.52
C PHE A 177 -1.49 7.37 -11.21
N ARG A 178 -1.05 6.81 -12.34
CA ARG A 178 -1.77 5.79 -13.10
C ARG A 178 -0.86 4.63 -13.51
N THR A 179 -1.43 3.45 -13.69
CA THR A 179 -0.73 2.30 -14.29
C THR A 179 -0.59 2.49 -15.81
N LEU A 180 0.24 1.65 -16.43
CA LEU A 180 0.16 1.39 -17.86
C LEU A 180 -1.18 0.72 -18.22
N PRO A 181 -1.62 0.81 -19.49
CA PRO A 181 -2.65 -0.06 -20.01
C PRO A 181 -2.27 -1.52 -19.78
N TYR A 182 -3.19 -2.32 -19.23
CA TYR A 182 -2.92 -3.71 -18.89
C TYR A 182 -2.72 -4.56 -20.15
N THR A 183 -1.62 -5.32 -20.17
CA THR A 183 -1.28 -6.25 -21.25
C THR A 183 -0.93 -7.65 -20.76
N SER A 184 -0.90 -7.89 -19.44
CA SER A 184 -0.44 -9.11 -18.76
C SER A 184 1.05 -9.42 -18.93
N THR A 185 1.85 -8.46 -19.40
CA THR A 185 3.30 -8.68 -19.63
C THR A 185 4.15 -8.37 -18.40
N LYS A 186 3.56 -7.75 -17.38
CA LYS A 186 4.24 -7.35 -16.14
C LYS A 186 3.41 -7.75 -14.93
N THR A 187 3.58 -8.98 -14.50
CA THR A 187 2.91 -9.53 -13.32
C THR A 187 3.91 -9.73 -12.18
N GLY A 188 3.41 -9.88 -10.96
CA GLY A 188 4.20 -10.19 -9.78
C GLY A 188 3.64 -11.38 -9.01
N ASP A 189 4.53 -12.14 -8.38
CA ASP A 189 4.14 -13.26 -7.52
C ASP A 189 3.31 -12.79 -6.32
N GLU A 190 2.52 -13.71 -5.77
CA GLU A 190 1.70 -13.44 -4.60
C GLU A 190 2.54 -13.31 -3.33
N PHE A 191 2.21 -12.31 -2.50
CA PHE A 191 2.85 -12.12 -1.21
C PHE A 191 1.91 -11.51 -0.18
N TYR A 192 2.27 -11.70 1.08
CA TYR A 192 1.55 -11.17 2.23
C TYR A 192 2.52 -10.38 3.12
N SER A 193 1.97 -9.43 3.85
CA SER A 193 2.74 -8.55 4.73
C SER A 193 3.57 -9.31 5.78
N ASP A 194 3.06 -10.43 6.28
CA ASP A 194 3.69 -11.27 7.29
C ASP A 194 4.70 -12.29 6.73
N ASP A 195 4.94 -12.31 5.42
CA ASP A 195 6.08 -13.00 4.82
C ASP A 195 7.43 -12.38 5.22
N TYR A 196 7.38 -11.18 5.78
CA TYR A 196 8.54 -10.34 6.07
C TYR A 196 8.62 -10.00 7.55
N GLU A 197 9.84 -9.98 8.10
CA GLU A 197 10.06 -9.49 9.45
C GLU A 197 9.78 -7.97 9.52
N GLY A 198 8.75 -7.60 10.28
CA GLY A 198 8.36 -6.21 10.43
C GLY A 198 7.11 -5.97 11.28
N GLY A 199 6.73 -6.96 12.10
CA GLY A 199 5.43 -7.21 12.76
C GLY A 199 4.75 -6.14 13.61
N LEU A 200 5.04 -4.85 13.37
CA LEU A 200 4.29 -3.68 13.86
C LEU A 200 3.98 -2.68 12.72
N PHE A 201 4.64 -2.77 11.57
CA PHE A 201 4.36 -1.92 10.40
C PHE A 201 3.23 -2.45 9.53
N PHE A 202 2.81 -3.68 9.73
CA PHE A 202 1.74 -4.31 8.97
C PHE A 202 0.40 -4.12 9.70
N SER A 203 -0.63 -3.77 8.94
CA SER A 203 -1.91 -3.32 9.49
C SER A 203 -2.57 -4.40 10.36
N ASN A 204 -3.16 -3.97 11.49
CA ASN A 204 -4.12 -4.72 12.30
C ASN A 204 -3.75 -6.12 12.82
N GLY A 205 -2.48 -6.52 12.76
CA GLY A 205 -2.08 -7.89 13.15
C GLY A 205 -2.66 -8.96 12.22
N THR A 206 -3.06 -8.58 11.00
CA THR A 206 -3.60 -9.49 9.99
C THR A 206 -2.72 -9.47 8.74
N PRO A 207 -2.45 -10.62 8.12
CA PRO A 207 -1.76 -10.70 6.83
C PRO A 207 -2.53 -9.89 5.77
N GLU A 208 -1.88 -8.89 5.19
CA GLU A 208 -2.42 -8.09 4.11
C GLU A 208 -1.78 -8.54 2.80
N LYS A 209 -2.58 -8.99 1.85
CA LYS A 209 -2.10 -9.46 0.55
C LYS A 209 -1.60 -8.28 -0.29
N GLY A 210 -0.48 -8.46 -0.98
CA GLY A 210 0.06 -7.48 -1.92
C GLY A 210 0.64 -6.22 -1.26
N TYR A 211 0.81 -6.18 0.07
CA TYR A 211 1.41 -5.05 0.79
C TYR A 211 2.51 -5.53 1.73
N THR A 212 3.70 -4.91 1.66
CA THR A 212 4.78 -5.20 2.60
C THR A 212 5.78 -4.04 2.72
N LEU A 213 6.85 -4.24 3.50
CA LEU A 213 7.96 -3.31 3.67
C LEU A 213 8.53 -2.91 2.32
N PRO A 214 9.01 -1.66 2.18
CA PRO A 214 9.58 -1.24 0.91
C PRO A 214 10.82 -2.05 0.56
N CYS A 215 11.03 -2.26 -0.75
CA CYS A 215 12.17 -3.02 -1.27
C CYS A 215 12.25 -4.48 -0.78
N ALA A 216 11.11 -5.06 -0.38
CA ALA A 216 11.02 -6.47 -0.09
C ALA A 216 11.38 -7.32 -1.32
N THR A 217 12.17 -8.37 -1.10
CA THR A 217 12.43 -9.39 -2.12
C THR A 217 11.37 -10.47 -2.02
N LEU A 218 10.62 -10.72 -3.09
CA LEU A 218 9.56 -11.75 -3.10
C LEU A 218 10.14 -13.15 -2.91
N THR A 219 9.46 -13.96 -2.10
CA THR A 219 9.71 -15.41 -2.02
C THR A 219 8.74 -16.10 -2.97
N ASP A 220 9.23 -16.90 -3.92
CA ASP A 220 8.45 -17.61 -4.96
C ASP A 220 7.52 -18.72 -4.42
N ILE A 221 7.00 -18.61 -3.19
CA ILE A 221 6.17 -19.65 -2.57
C ILE A 221 4.69 -19.30 -2.74
N PRO A 222 3.94 -20.02 -3.60
CA PRO A 222 2.55 -19.70 -3.90
C PRO A 222 1.63 -19.88 -2.68
N TYR A 223 0.62 -19.02 -2.59
CA TYR A 223 -0.50 -19.12 -1.66
C TYR A 223 -1.68 -19.77 -2.40
N GLU A 224 -1.90 -21.08 -2.22
CA GLU A 224 -3.09 -21.74 -2.79
C GLU A 224 -4.14 -21.98 -1.71
N GLN A 225 -5.37 -21.50 -1.97
CA GLN A 225 -6.58 -22.03 -1.36
C GLN A 225 -7.19 -23.06 -2.33
N VAL A 226 -6.64 -24.27 -2.42
CA VAL A 226 -7.18 -25.29 -3.34
C VAL A 226 -7.31 -26.66 -2.66
N ASP A 227 -8.59 -27.03 -2.54
CA ASP A 227 -9.28 -28.26 -2.88
C ASP A 227 -8.61 -29.65 -2.69
N SER A 228 -9.50 -30.59 -2.38
CA SER A 228 -9.31 -31.99 -1.97
C SER A 228 -8.28 -32.79 -2.79
N ASP A 229 -7.12 -33.05 -2.18
CA ASP A 229 -6.02 -33.85 -2.69
C ASP A 229 -6.35 -35.35 -2.76
N VAL A 230 -6.41 -35.93 -3.97
CA VAL A 230 -6.61 -37.38 -4.17
C VAL A 230 -5.29 -38.19 -4.06
N ASN A 231 -4.11 -37.56 -3.84
CA ASN A 231 -2.81 -38.27 -3.88
C ASN A 231 -1.72 -37.80 -2.89
N VAL A 232 -2.07 -37.11 -1.80
CA VAL A 232 -1.08 -36.70 -0.77
C VAL A 232 -0.87 -37.84 0.24
N VAL A 233 0.39 -38.22 0.45
CA VAL A 233 0.81 -39.30 1.37
C VAL A 233 1.57 -38.79 2.59
N GLY A 234 1.86 -37.49 2.66
CA GLY A 234 2.57 -36.90 3.80
C GLY A 234 2.45 -35.38 3.86
N HIS A 235 2.58 -34.86 5.07
CA HIS A 235 2.49 -33.44 5.39
C HIS A 235 3.68 -33.03 6.24
N GLU A 236 4.35 -31.95 5.87
CA GLU A 236 5.35 -31.27 6.71
C GLU A 236 4.98 -29.79 6.83
N TYR A 237 5.11 -29.24 8.03
CA TYR A 237 4.79 -27.84 8.31
C TYR A 237 6.07 -27.10 8.67
N TYR A 238 6.19 -25.86 8.25
CA TYR A 238 7.32 -25.00 8.55
C TYR A 238 6.84 -23.59 8.90
N ASN A 239 7.56 -22.87 9.75
CA ASN A 239 7.34 -21.44 9.85
C ASN A 239 7.80 -20.73 8.55
N ILE A 240 7.47 -19.46 8.42
CA ILE A 240 7.85 -18.64 7.25
C ILE A 240 9.36 -18.53 7.03
N LEU A 241 10.18 -18.82 8.06
CA LEU A 241 11.64 -18.86 7.99
C LEU A 241 12.19 -20.23 7.56
N GLY A 242 11.33 -21.19 7.21
CA GLY A 242 11.73 -22.54 6.77
C GLY A 242 12.12 -23.48 7.91
N VAL A 243 11.84 -23.15 9.17
CA VAL A 243 12.05 -24.05 10.31
C VAL A 243 10.89 -25.02 10.42
N ARG A 244 11.20 -26.32 10.44
CA ARG A 244 10.19 -27.39 10.54
C ARG A 244 9.46 -27.32 11.89
N LEU A 245 8.13 -27.36 11.82
CA LEU A 245 7.23 -27.43 12.95
C LEU A 245 6.85 -28.89 13.23
N GLN A 246 6.57 -29.20 14.49
CA GLN A 246 6.19 -30.56 14.91
C GLN A 246 4.73 -30.89 14.56
N GLU A 247 3.88 -29.87 14.51
CA GLU A 247 2.45 -30.00 14.27
C GLU A 247 1.95 -28.86 13.37
N LYS A 248 0.75 -29.06 12.80
CA LYS A 248 0.07 -28.04 12.01
C LYS A 248 -0.29 -26.85 12.91
N PRO A 249 0.11 -25.61 12.56
CA PRO A 249 -0.31 -24.43 13.30
C PRO A 249 -1.83 -24.31 13.35
N GLN A 250 -2.36 -23.92 14.51
CA GLN A 250 -3.80 -23.70 14.71
C GLN A 250 -4.25 -22.30 14.25
N THR A 251 -3.30 -21.36 14.15
CA THR A 251 -3.52 -19.97 13.76
C THR A 251 -2.24 -19.41 13.14
N GLY A 252 -2.38 -18.38 12.31
CA GLY A 252 -1.24 -17.70 11.68
C GLY A 252 -0.82 -18.33 10.36
N LEU A 253 0.25 -17.78 9.79
CA LEU A 253 0.81 -18.16 8.48
C LEU A 253 1.93 -19.19 8.62
N TYR A 254 1.93 -20.19 7.76
CA TYR A 254 2.96 -21.22 7.73
C TYR A 254 3.13 -21.81 6.32
N LEU A 255 4.25 -22.50 6.12
CA LEU A 255 4.49 -23.28 4.90
C LEU A 255 4.02 -24.71 5.12
N HIS A 256 3.23 -25.21 4.19
CA HIS A 256 2.73 -26.57 4.16
C HIS A 256 3.33 -27.31 2.96
N LYS A 257 4.19 -28.27 3.23
CA LYS A 257 4.75 -29.17 2.23
C LYS A 257 3.89 -30.43 2.14
N LYS A 258 3.18 -30.57 1.04
CA LYS A 258 2.38 -31.75 0.69
C LYS A 258 3.24 -32.71 -0.12
N ILE A 259 3.46 -33.91 0.40
CA ILE A 259 4.29 -34.95 -0.24
C ILE A 259 3.35 -35.90 -0.98
N LYS A 260 3.59 -36.09 -2.29
CA LYS A 260 2.82 -36.99 -3.16
C LYS A 260 3.39 -38.41 -3.11
N ALA A 261 2.58 -39.39 -3.51
CA ALA A 261 2.98 -40.81 -3.53
C ALA A 261 4.24 -41.09 -4.37
N ASP A 262 4.47 -40.29 -5.41
CA ASP A 262 5.66 -40.34 -6.27
C ASP A 262 6.92 -39.66 -5.67
N LYS A 263 6.85 -39.24 -4.39
CA LYS A 263 7.87 -38.49 -3.64
C LYS A 263 8.15 -37.08 -4.15
N THR A 264 7.40 -36.59 -5.13
CA THR A 264 7.39 -35.15 -5.43
C THR A 264 6.64 -34.41 -4.32
N PHE A 265 6.86 -33.10 -4.21
CA PHE A 265 6.16 -32.29 -3.21
C PHE A 265 5.78 -30.93 -3.77
N VAL A 266 4.73 -30.36 -3.18
CA VAL A 266 4.35 -28.96 -3.37
C VAL A 266 4.49 -28.28 -2.02
N VAL A 267 5.10 -27.10 -1.99
CA VAL A 267 5.10 -26.23 -0.81
C VAL A 267 4.13 -25.11 -1.10
N VAL A 268 3.11 -25.00 -0.26
CA VAL A 268 2.14 -23.91 -0.29
C VAL A 268 2.24 -23.10 0.99
N LYS A 269 1.91 -21.82 0.91
CA LYS A 269 1.73 -20.97 2.09
C LYS A 269 0.26 -21.04 2.51
N GLU A 270 -0.01 -21.32 3.79
CA GLU A 270 -1.37 -21.40 4.36
C GLU A 270 -1.53 -20.42 5.51
N TYR A 271 -2.70 -19.76 5.59
CA TYR A 271 -3.08 -18.89 6.71
C TYR A 271 -4.37 -19.41 7.38
N ILE A 272 -4.33 -19.55 8.71
CA ILE A 272 -5.50 -19.90 9.51
C ILE A 272 -5.86 -18.73 10.43
N LEU A 273 -7.08 -18.20 10.27
CA LEU A 273 -7.66 -17.23 11.19
C LEU A 273 -7.97 -17.90 12.54
N SER A 274 -7.68 -17.21 13.66
CA SER A 274 -8.25 -17.62 14.94
C SER A 274 -9.77 -17.46 14.88
N ASN A 275 -10.50 -18.56 15.05
CA ASN A 275 -11.94 -18.47 15.31
C ASN A 275 -12.10 -17.74 16.66
N PHE A 276 -12.65 -16.53 16.62
CA PHE A 276 -13.16 -15.84 17.81
C PHE A 276 -14.48 -16.48 18.24
#